data_AF-A0A7S0AVI2-F1
#
_entry.id   AF-A0A7S0AVI2-F1
#
_cell.length_a   1.000
_cell.length_b   1.000
_cell.length_c   1.000
_cell.angle_alpha   90.00
_cell.angle_beta   90.00
_cell.angle_gamma   90.00
#
_symmetry.space_group_name_H-M   'P 1'
#
loop_
_entity.id
_entity.type
_entity.pdbx_description
1 polymer ?
#
loop_
_entity_poly.entity_id
_entity_poly.type
_entity_poly.pdbx_seq_one_letter_code
_entity_poly.pdbx_strand_id
1 'polypeptide(L)'
;MTNLRRSRAVIPTVAALASIICSQNHDADAFCLSSFVSSSKQAPYVALPTRQRTCTPLSSSSSSALAMCICIDCSRVTSCQGYHFVETQHGQPHMDSDPQFDPQNGSPTIHVNYRTVPTDRAESEFERMVREHKAEERRAEERAAEGGDAGRTCEVDEETGLPLHGEERYDLSPVTTVEYDVVECADYVEDMGAWVRNMPEEIRTANPNFVPT
;
A
#
# COMPACT_ATOMS: atom_id res chain seq x y z
N MET A 1 39.89 -18.32 30.80
CA MET A 1 39.42 -19.70 31.08
C MET A 1 37.92 -19.59 31.23
N THR A 2 37.06 -19.98 30.30
CA THR A 2 36.90 -21.28 29.64
C THR A 2 36.13 -21.12 28.31
N ASN A 3 36.61 -21.86 27.30
CA ASN A 3 36.02 -22.05 25.99
C ASN A 3 34.82 -23.02 26.05
N LEU A 4 33.73 -22.74 25.32
CA LEU A 4 32.78 -23.76 24.84
C LEU A 4 32.40 -23.38 23.38
N ARG A 5 33.10 -23.94 22.40
CA ARG A 5 32.83 -25.19 21.65
C ARG A 5 31.63 -25.11 20.69
N ARG A 6 32.00 -24.80 19.44
CA ARG A 6 31.38 -25.20 18.17
C ARG A 6 30.65 -26.55 18.24
N SER A 7 29.46 -26.60 17.67
CA SER A 7 28.88 -27.82 17.09
C SER A 7 28.56 -27.58 15.62
N ARG A 8 29.22 -28.36 14.77
CA ARG A 8 28.97 -28.53 13.33
C ARG A 8 27.94 -29.65 13.15
N ALA A 9 26.94 -29.46 12.31
CA ALA A 9 26.19 -30.52 11.63
C ALA A 9 26.34 -30.21 10.13
N VAL A 10 27.13 -30.96 9.34
CA VAL A 10 26.90 -32.29 8.73
C VAL A 10 25.64 -32.34 7.86
N ILE A 11 25.91 -32.41 6.56
CA ILE A 11 25.04 -32.47 5.37
C ILE A 11 24.59 -33.92 5.12
N PRO A 12 23.46 -34.15 4.41
CA PRO A 12 23.53 -34.88 3.14
C PRO A 12 22.63 -34.24 2.05
N THR A 13 23.20 -33.73 0.95
CA THR A 13 23.18 -34.32 -0.41
C THR A 13 22.07 -35.33 -0.70
N VAL A 14 21.11 -34.93 -1.54
CA VAL A 14 20.37 -35.82 -2.44
C VAL A 14 20.37 -35.23 -3.85
N ALA A 15 20.57 -36.12 -4.81
CA ALA A 15 20.90 -35.87 -6.19
C ALA A 15 19.67 -35.79 -7.10
N ALA A 16 19.86 -35.07 -8.21
CA ALA A 16 19.39 -35.30 -9.58
C ALA A 16 18.11 -36.12 -9.82
N LEU A 17 17.19 -35.56 -10.62
CA LEU A 17 16.73 -36.20 -11.85
C LEU A 17 16.38 -35.13 -12.90
N ALA A 18 16.94 -35.33 -14.09
CA ALA A 18 16.76 -34.52 -15.27
C ALA A 18 15.72 -35.16 -16.21
N SER A 19 15.20 -34.31 -17.09
CA SER A 19 14.74 -34.61 -18.47
C SER A 19 13.45 -35.43 -18.65
N ILE A 20 12.42 -34.75 -19.18
CA ILE A 20 11.52 -35.33 -20.18
C ILE A 20 11.44 -34.37 -21.36
N ILE A 21 11.96 -34.85 -22.50
CA ILE A 21 11.81 -34.29 -23.85
C ILE A 21 10.70 -35.10 -24.53
N CYS A 22 9.72 -34.43 -25.14
CA CYS A 22 8.93 -34.87 -26.29
C CYS A 22 8.41 -33.58 -26.94
N SER A 23 8.93 -33.08 -28.06
CA SER A 23 8.72 -33.56 -29.45
C SER A 23 7.27 -33.93 -29.75
N GLN A 24 6.56 -33.04 -30.46
CA GLN A 24 6.01 -33.37 -31.79
C GLN A 24 5.43 -32.13 -32.50
N ASN A 25 5.82 -32.04 -33.77
CA ASN A 25 5.36 -31.12 -34.81
C ASN A 25 3.88 -31.33 -35.14
N HIS A 26 3.22 -30.29 -35.64
CA HIS A 26 2.19 -30.44 -36.66
C HIS A 26 2.20 -29.22 -37.59
N ASP A 27 2.65 -29.48 -38.82
CA ASP A 27 2.44 -28.67 -40.02
C ASP A 27 0.96 -28.62 -40.40
N ALA A 28 0.50 -27.48 -40.94
CA ALA A 28 -0.47 -27.42 -42.04
C ALA A 28 -0.62 -25.97 -42.59
N ASP A 29 -0.22 -25.83 -43.85
CA ASP A 29 -0.91 -25.14 -44.96
C ASP A 29 -1.23 -23.63 -44.85
N ALA A 30 -0.54 -22.75 -45.58
CA ALA A 30 -0.63 -22.49 -47.03
C ALA A 30 -1.79 -21.58 -47.47
N PHE A 31 -1.54 -20.80 -48.53
CA PHE A 31 -2.38 -19.82 -49.25
C PHE A 31 -2.34 -18.37 -48.71
N CYS A 32 -2.21 -17.32 -49.51
CA CYS A 32 -2.02 -17.17 -50.96
C CYS A 32 -1.41 -15.78 -51.24
N LEU A 33 -0.59 -15.72 -52.27
CA LEU A 33 -0.05 -14.51 -52.88
C LEU A 33 -1.18 -13.61 -53.41
N SER A 34 -1.02 -12.30 -53.25
CA SER A 34 -1.24 -11.37 -54.36
C SER A 34 -0.55 -10.02 -54.10
N SER A 35 0.50 -9.80 -54.87
CA SER A 35 1.09 -8.50 -55.14
C SER A 35 0.07 -7.60 -55.84
N PHE A 36 -0.03 -6.34 -55.41
CA PHE A 36 -0.51 -5.26 -56.27
C PHE A 36 0.53 -4.16 -56.31
N VAL A 37 0.96 -3.86 -57.53
CA VAL A 37 2.00 -2.90 -57.90
C VAL A 37 1.36 -1.61 -58.41
N SER A 38 1.98 -0.51 -58.01
CA SER A 38 2.17 0.77 -58.71
C SER A 38 1.17 1.93 -58.61
N SER A 39 1.78 3.02 -58.15
CA SER A 39 1.99 4.29 -58.88
C SER A 39 1.11 5.49 -58.56
N SER A 40 1.74 6.39 -57.81
CA SER A 40 2.02 7.80 -58.15
C SER A 40 0.86 8.71 -58.55
N LYS A 41 0.68 9.77 -57.75
CA LYS A 41 0.76 11.16 -58.20
C LYS A 41 0.78 12.13 -57.01
N GLN A 42 1.87 12.86 -56.87
CA GLN A 42 1.95 14.08 -56.08
C GLN A 42 1.26 15.22 -56.85
N ALA A 43 0.52 16.06 -56.13
CA ALA A 43 0.37 17.48 -56.48
C ALA A 43 0.06 18.29 -55.21
N PRO A 44 0.50 19.56 -55.15
CA PRO A 44 0.57 20.35 -53.92
C PRO A 44 -0.67 21.23 -53.75
N TYR A 45 -1.16 21.40 -52.52
CA TYR A 45 -2.08 22.51 -52.24
C TYR A 45 -1.99 23.03 -50.79
N VAL A 46 -1.38 24.20 -50.70
CA VAL A 46 -1.76 25.39 -49.92
C VAL A 46 -2.23 25.18 -48.47
N ALA A 47 -1.42 25.70 -47.56
CA ALA A 47 -1.71 25.91 -46.15
C ALA A 47 -2.94 26.79 -45.91
N LEU A 48 -3.81 26.35 -45.01
CA LEU A 48 -4.85 27.15 -44.36
C LEU A 48 -4.61 27.15 -42.85
N PRO A 49 -4.66 28.30 -42.16
CA PRO A 49 -4.46 28.36 -40.72
C PRO A 49 -5.71 27.80 -40.03
N THR A 50 -5.59 26.58 -39.50
CA THR A 50 -6.62 26.01 -38.64
C THR A 50 -6.53 26.69 -37.28
N ARG A 51 -7.48 27.59 -37.08
CA ARG A 51 -7.98 28.18 -35.83
C ARG A 51 -7.59 27.34 -34.61
N GLN A 52 -6.71 27.88 -33.77
CA GLN A 52 -6.42 27.33 -32.44
C GLN A 52 -7.74 27.22 -31.68
N ARG A 53 -8.26 25.99 -31.55
CA ARG A 53 -9.25 25.66 -30.54
C ARG A 53 -8.49 25.59 -29.23
N THR A 54 -8.68 26.62 -28.41
CA THR A 54 -8.42 26.55 -26.97
C THR A 54 -9.33 25.46 -26.41
N CYS A 55 -8.79 24.26 -26.26
CA CYS A 55 -9.39 23.24 -25.42
C CYS A 55 -9.07 23.64 -23.98
N THR A 56 -10.04 24.27 -23.30
CA THR A 56 -10.10 24.24 -21.84
C THR A 56 -10.42 22.80 -21.42
N PRO A 57 -9.57 22.10 -20.65
CA PRO A 57 -10.01 20.89 -19.97
C PRO A 57 -10.73 21.32 -18.68
N LEU A 58 -12.02 21.59 -18.78
CA LEU A 58 -12.92 21.39 -17.64
C LEU A 58 -13.50 19.98 -17.77
N SER A 59 -12.74 19.02 -17.25
CA SER A 59 -13.27 17.72 -16.85
C SER A 59 -12.67 17.41 -15.50
N SER A 60 -13.40 17.83 -14.47
CA SER A 60 -13.34 17.33 -13.12
C SER A 60 -13.75 15.85 -13.12
N SER A 61 -12.86 14.99 -13.59
CA SER A 61 -12.81 13.61 -13.15
C SER A 61 -11.74 13.58 -12.07
N SER A 62 -12.19 13.62 -10.82
CA SER A 62 -11.41 13.10 -9.70
C SER A 62 -11.25 11.60 -9.92
N SER A 63 -10.46 11.24 -10.92
CA SER A 63 -9.72 10.00 -10.88
C SER A 63 -8.77 10.25 -9.74
N SER A 64 -9.05 9.65 -8.58
CA SER A 64 -7.98 9.37 -7.66
C SER A 64 -6.91 8.70 -8.50
N ALA A 65 -5.85 9.44 -8.82
CA ALA A 65 -4.59 8.88 -9.22
C ALA A 65 -4.09 8.13 -7.97
N LEU A 66 -4.75 7.02 -7.67
CA LEU A 66 -4.19 5.96 -6.86
C LEU A 66 -3.05 5.48 -7.73
N ALA A 67 -1.91 6.13 -7.54
CA ALA A 67 -0.69 5.84 -8.24
C ALA A 67 -0.38 4.40 -7.89
N MET A 68 -0.68 3.49 -8.81
CA MET A 68 -0.01 2.21 -8.77
C MET A 68 1.47 2.51 -8.68
N CYS A 69 2.10 1.91 -7.68
CA CYS A 69 3.52 1.99 -7.48
C CYS A 69 4.21 1.68 -8.82
N ILE A 70 4.98 2.63 -9.37
CA ILE A 70 5.60 2.49 -10.71
C ILE A 70 6.45 1.22 -10.82
N CYS A 71 6.78 0.67 -9.67
CA CYS A 71 7.41 -0.61 -9.45
C CYS A 71 6.85 -1.79 -10.21
N ILE A 72 5.54 -1.82 -10.47
CA ILE A 72 4.91 -2.99 -11.09
C ILE A 72 5.44 -3.29 -12.51
N ASP A 73 5.92 -2.26 -13.19
CA ASP A 73 6.35 -2.29 -14.59
C ASP A 73 7.86 -2.02 -14.72
N CYS A 74 8.64 -2.26 -13.66
CA CYS A 74 10.09 -2.14 -13.70
C CYS A 74 10.76 -3.50 -13.86
N SER A 75 11.67 -3.65 -14.82
CA SER A 75 12.45 -4.89 -15.00
C SER A 75 13.30 -5.27 -13.77
N ARG A 76 13.62 -4.29 -12.92
CA ARG A 76 14.45 -4.47 -11.70
C ARG A 76 13.62 -4.79 -10.45
N VAL A 77 12.30 -4.98 -10.59
CA VAL A 77 11.35 -5.17 -9.48
C VAL A 77 11.80 -6.25 -8.48
N THR A 78 12.42 -7.33 -8.95
CA THR A 78 12.88 -8.44 -8.11
C THR A 78 14.21 -8.16 -7.40
N SER A 79 15.11 -7.40 -8.04
CA SER A 79 16.50 -7.25 -7.57
C SER A 79 16.81 -5.94 -6.85
N CYS A 80 15.85 -5.00 -6.81
CA CYS A 80 16.08 -3.63 -6.33
C CYS A 80 15.89 -3.50 -4.81
N GLN A 81 16.90 -2.99 -4.11
CA GLN A 81 16.84 -2.76 -2.66
C GLN A 81 15.73 -1.79 -2.25
N GLY A 82 15.49 -0.74 -3.05
CA GLY A 82 14.41 0.21 -2.79
C GLY A 82 13.02 -0.43 -2.85
N TYR A 83 12.85 -1.45 -3.68
CA TYR A 83 11.58 -2.16 -3.81
C TYR A 83 11.39 -3.14 -2.66
N HIS A 84 12.44 -3.88 -2.32
CA HIS A 84 12.48 -4.75 -1.15
C HIS A 84 12.13 -3.99 0.14
N PHE A 85 12.60 -2.74 0.28
CA PHE A 85 12.19 -1.87 1.39
C PHE A 85 10.67 -1.63 1.41
N VAL A 86 10.07 -1.29 0.26
CA VAL A 86 8.63 -1.04 0.15
C VAL A 86 7.83 -2.31 0.47
N GLU A 87 8.22 -3.48 -0.05
CA GLU A 87 7.62 -4.78 0.31
C GLU A 87 7.64 -5.03 1.83
N THR A 88 8.77 -4.68 2.49
CA THR A 88 8.91 -4.80 3.95
C THR A 88 7.89 -3.91 4.66
N GLN A 89 7.71 -2.66 4.21
CA GLN A 89 6.74 -1.74 4.81
C GLN A 89 5.29 -2.22 4.64
N HIS A 90 4.98 -2.90 3.54
CA HIS A 90 3.66 -3.48 3.27
C HIS A 90 3.44 -4.84 3.93
N GLY A 91 4.45 -5.45 4.54
CA GLY A 91 4.38 -6.80 5.10
C GLY A 91 4.05 -7.88 4.07
N GLN A 92 4.34 -7.61 2.79
CA GLN A 92 4.13 -8.55 1.69
C GLN A 92 5.33 -9.51 1.59
N PRO A 93 5.15 -10.73 1.06
CA PRO A 93 6.27 -11.62 0.79
C PRO A 93 7.23 -10.98 -0.21
N HIS A 94 8.53 -11.09 0.07
CA HIS A 94 9.58 -10.57 -0.80
C HIS A 94 9.66 -11.37 -2.10
N MET A 95 9.86 -10.69 -3.23
CA MET A 95 10.13 -11.35 -4.52
C MET A 95 11.49 -12.06 -4.54
N ASP A 96 12.51 -11.40 -3.99
CA ASP A 96 13.85 -11.93 -3.78
C ASP A 96 14.27 -11.60 -2.35
N SER A 97 14.85 -12.56 -1.65
CA SER A 97 15.31 -12.38 -0.28
C SER A 97 16.62 -11.58 -0.15
N ASP A 98 17.40 -11.44 -1.24
CA ASP A 98 18.71 -10.76 -1.22
C ASP A 98 18.94 -9.89 -2.48
N PRO A 99 18.24 -8.75 -2.60
CA PRO A 99 18.34 -7.85 -3.75
C PRO A 99 19.74 -7.24 -3.89
N GLN A 100 20.38 -7.48 -5.03
CA GLN A 100 21.76 -7.01 -5.29
C GLN A 100 21.84 -5.61 -5.92
N PHE A 101 20.73 -5.04 -6.39
CA PHE A 101 20.73 -3.75 -7.08
C PHE A 101 20.42 -2.60 -6.12
N ASP A 102 21.38 -1.71 -5.92
CA ASP A 102 21.21 -0.46 -5.18
C ASP A 102 20.91 0.70 -6.16
N PRO A 103 19.73 1.33 -6.10
CA PRO A 103 19.38 2.43 -6.98
C PRO A 103 20.22 3.69 -6.70
N GLN A 104 20.34 4.56 -7.71
CA GLN A 104 21.14 5.78 -7.64
C GLN A 104 20.70 6.68 -6.49
N ASN A 105 21.66 7.36 -5.86
CA ASN A 105 21.45 8.20 -4.69
C ASN A 105 20.30 9.20 -4.91
N GLY A 106 19.27 9.13 -4.06
CA GLY A 106 18.05 9.93 -4.17
C GLY A 106 16.91 9.27 -4.97
N SER A 107 17.06 8.02 -5.40
CA SER A 107 15.98 7.21 -6.00
C SER A 107 15.95 5.80 -5.38
N PRO A 108 14.79 5.13 -5.31
CA PRO A 108 13.44 5.59 -5.68
C PRO A 108 12.90 6.68 -4.74
N THR A 109 12.11 7.60 -5.29
CA THR A 109 11.32 8.56 -4.51
C THR A 109 10.03 7.89 -4.05
N ILE A 110 9.87 7.80 -2.74
CA ILE A 110 8.72 7.14 -2.09
C ILE A 110 7.80 8.22 -1.51
N HIS A 111 6.54 8.20 -1.95
CA HIS A 111 5.46 8.97 -1.35
C HIS A 111 4.86 8.15 -0.20
N VAL A 112 4.83 8.74 1.00
CA VAL A 112 4.20 8.10 2.16
C VAL A 112 2.90 8.83 2.48
N ASN A 113 1.79 8.12 2.40
CA ASN A 113 0.47 8.65 2.67
C ASN A 113 -0.04 8.13 4.03
N TYR A 114 -0.28 9.06 4.97
CA TYR A 114 -0.81 8.75 6.28
C TYR A 114 -2.32 9.02 6.29
N ARG A 115 -3.12 7.96 6.39
CA ARG A 115 -4.57 8.09 6.58
C ARG A 115 -4.91 7.74 8.01
N THR A 116 -5.54 8.67 8.72
CA THR A 116 -6.07 8.43 10.06
C THR A 116 -7.57 8.19 9.93
N VAL A 117 -8.02 6.98 10.23
CA VAL A 117 -9.45 6.66 10.25
C VAL A 117 -9.90 6.50 11.71
N PRO A 118 -10.94 7.23 12.14
CA PRO A 118 -11.65 6.88 13.35
C PRO A 118 -12.16 5.45 13.21
N THR A 119 -12.02 4.64 14.26
CA THR A 119 -12.63 3.31 14.26
C THR A 119 -14.07 3.42 14.73
N ASP A 120 -14.96 2.56 14.23
CA ASP A 120 -16.34 2.46 14.74
C ASP A 120 -16.36 2.29 16.27
N ARG A 121 -15.35 1.59 16.80
CA ARG A 121 -15.12 1.43 18.24
C ARG A 121 -14.79 2.77 18.91
N ALA A 122 -13.85 3.54 18.37
CA ALA A 122 -13.47 4.85 18.92
C ALA A 122 -14.64 5.85 18.87
N GLU A 123 -15.44 5.84 17.79
CA GLU A 123 -16.67 6.64 17.70
C GLU A 123 -17.68 6.23 18.77
N SER A 124 -17.92 4.93 18.93
CA SER A 124 -18.84 4.40 19.95
C SER A 124 -18.39 4.71 21.38
N GLU A 125 -17.07 4.62 21.65
CA GLU A 125 -16.49 4.98 22.95
C GLU A 125 -16.59 6.48 23.22
N PHE A 126 -16.38 7.32 22.19
CA PHE A 126 -16.59 8.77 22.27
C PHE A 126 -18.05 9.11 22.57
N GLU A 127 -19.00 8.48 21.88
CA GLU A 127 -20.43 8.69 22.15
C GLU A 127 -20.82 8.25 23.57
N ARG A 128 -20.23 7.17 24.08
CA ARG A 128 -20.43 6.75 25.47
C ARG A 128 -19.99 7.82 26.46
N MET A 129 -18.76 8.32 26.29
CA MET A 129 -18.22 9.37 27.13
C MET A 129 -19.08 10.65 27.09
N VAL A 130 -19.51 11.09 25.89
CA VAL A 130 -20.37 12.27 25.74
C VAL A 130 -21.71 12.09 26.44
N ARG A 131 -22.29 10.89 26.40
CA ARG A 131 -23.57 10.59 27.06
C ARG A 131 -23.47 10.66 28.58
N GLU A 132 -22.41 10.10 29.13
CA GLU A 132 -22.14 10.13 30.57
C GLU A 132 -21.88 11.54 31.05
N HIS A 133 -21.04 12.30 30.34
CA HIS A 133 -20.77 13.70 30.66
C HIS A 133 -22.05 14.54 30.68
N LYS A 134 -22.89 14.44 29.64
CA LYS A 134 -24.19 15.13 29.61
C LYS A 134 -25.13 14.70 30.74
N ALA A 135 -25.07 13.44 31.18
CA ALA A 135 -25.87 12.97 32.29
C ALA A 135 -25.35 13.53 33.64
N GLU A 136 -24.04 13.68 33.79
CA GLU A 136 -23.42 14.31 34.97
C GLU A 136 -23.71 15.81 35.03
N GLU A 137 -23.60 16.52 33.90
CA GLU A 137 -23.99 17.93 33.78
C GLU A 137 -25.44 18.11 34.24
N ARG A 138 -26.37 17.32 33.69
CA ARG A 138 -27.80 17.39 34.09
C ARG A 138 -27.99 17.14 35.59
N ARG A 139 -27.34 16.13 36.16
CA ARG A 139 -27.41 15.86 37.62
C ARG A 139 -26.84 17.01 38.44
N ALA A 140 -25.79 17.68 37.96
CA ALA A 140 -25.20 18.84 38.64
C ALA A 140 -26.15 20.05 38.58
N GLU A 141 -26.78 20.30 37.43
CA GLU A 141 -27.80 21.35 37.25
C GLU A 141 -29.03 21.12 38.13
N GLU A 142 -29.55 19.88 38.18
CA GLU A 142 -30.69 19.51 39.04
C GLU A 142 -30.36 19.76 40.53
N ARG A 143 -29.17 19.34 40.99
CA ARG A 143 -28.70 19.62 42.37
C ARG A 143 -28.54 21.11 42.64
N ALA A 144 -28.08 21.89 41.67
CA ALA A 144 -27.95 23.34 41.81
C ALA A 144 -29.33 24.03 41.87
N ALA A 145 -30.34 23.48 41.18
CA ALA A 145 -31.72 23.98 41.20
C ALA A 145 -32.46 23.66 42.51
N GLU A 146 -32.17 22.52 43.15
CA GLU A 146 -32.82 22.07 44.39
C GLU A 146 -32.32 22.76 45.67
N GLY A 147 -31.19 23.49 45.60
CA GLY A 147 -30.97 24.66 46.46
C GLY A 147 -29.78 24.63 47.44
N GLY A 148 -29.33 25.86 47.73
CA GLY A 148 -28.95 26.35 49.06
C GLY A 148 -27.56 25.99 49.60
N ASP A 149 -26.77 27.04 49.87
CA ASP A 149 -25.53 27.03 50.66
C ASP A 149 -25.63 26.10 51.90
N ALA A 150 -24.87 25.01 51.88
CA ALA A 150 -24.46 24.31 53.08
C ALA A 150 -23.10 23.67 52.81
N GLY A 151 -22.06 24.31 53.35
CA GLY A 151 -20.66 23.94 53.21
C GLY A 151 -20.44 22.43 53.23
N ARG A 152 -19.97 21.92 52.10
CA ARG A 152 -19.49 20.56 51.99
C ARG A 152 -18.02 20.57 52.38
N THR A 153 -17.70 20.01 53.54
CA THR A 153 -16.32 19.63 53.84
C THR A 153 -15.91 18.60 52.80
N CYS A 154 -14.88 18.92 52.02
CA CYS A 154 -14.20 17.94 51.19
C CYS A 154 -13.55 16.92 52.15
N GLU A 155 -14.18 15.78 52.34
CA GLU A 155 -13.49 14.60 52.86
C GLU A 155 -12.48 14.18 51.79
N VAL A 156 -11.27 14.70 51.93
CA VAL A 156 -10.03 14.05 51.52
C VAL A 156 -9.82 12.89 52.49
N ASP A 157 -9.30 11.75 52.03
CA ASP A 157 -8.71 10.77 52.95
C ASP A 157 -7.51 11.53 53.48
N GLU A 158 -7.21 11.31 54.75
CA GLU A 158 -5.89 11.58 55.32
C GLU A 158 -4.79 10.59 54.85
N GLU A 159 -5.05 9.77 53.81
CA GLU A 159 -4.09 8.91 53.09
C GLU A 159 -4.29 8.90 51.53
N THR A 160 -5.52 8.82 50.96
CA THR A 160 -5.99 9.01 49.54
C THR A 160 -7.40 9.64 49.21
N GLY A 161 -8.60 9.13 49.52
CA GLY A 161 -9.73 10.02 49.87
C GLY A 161 -11.11 9.89 49.30
N LEU A 162 -11.68 8.69 49.35
CA LEU A 162 -12.90 8.31 48.63
C LEU A 162 -12.78 8.46 47.09
N PRO A 163 -13.51 7.62 46.34
CA PRO A 163 -12.93 7.01 45.15
C PRO A 163 -12.94 8.00 44.00
N LEU A 164 -11.76 8.50 43.62
CA LEU A 164 -11.55 9.02 42.28
C LEU A 164 -11.88 7.88 41.30
N HIS A 165 -13.10 7.91 40.74
CA HIS A 165 -13.52 7.06 39.63
C HIS A 165 -12.58 7.36 38.45
N GLY A 166 -11.44 6.68 38.41
CA GLY A 166 -10.34 6.96 37.48
C GLY A 166 -9.79 5.72 36.79
N GLU A 167 -10.42 4.55 36.96
CA GLU A 167 -9.97 3.32 36.30
C GLU A 167 -10.59 3.10 34.92
N GLU A 168 -11.64 3.84 34.55
CA GLU A 168 -12.27 3.64 33.24
C GLU A 168 -11.42 4.28 32.13
N ARG A 169 -10.74 3.43 31.38
CA ARG A 169 -9.84 3.82 30.29
C ARG A 169 -10.58 3.71 28.96
N TYR A 170 -10.72 4.85 28.28
CA TYR A 170 -11.27 4.95 26.93
C TYR A 170 -10.11 4.88 25.92
N ASP A 171 -10.24 4.03 24.91
CA ASP A 171 -9.29 3.94 23.80
C ASP A 171 -9.82 4.74 22.61
N LEU A 172 -9.52 6.04 22.65
CA LEU A 172 -9.86 6.99 21.59
C LEU A 172 -8.77 7.07 20.52
N SER A 173 -7.81 6.13 20.50
CA SER A 173 -6.71 6.19 19.54
C SER A 173 -7.23 5.88 18.12
N PRO A 174 -7.03 6.79 17.15
CA PRO A 174 -7.42 6.52 15.77
C PRO A 174 -6.48 5.48 15.16
N VAL A 175 -6.99 4.65 14.25
CA VAL A 175 -6.14 3.74 13.49
C VAL A 175 -5.50 4.53 12.35
N THR A 176 -4.17 4.58 12.35
CA THR A 176 -3.39 5.22 11.29
C THR A 176 -2.92 4.15 10.30
N THR A 177 -3.45 4.17 9.09
CA THR A 177 -2.95 3.34 7.98
C THR A 177 -1.91 4.13 7.19
N VAL A 178 -0.77 3.51 6.91
CA VAL A 178 0.33 4.11 6.15
C VAL A 178 0.46 3.38 4.82
N GLU A 179 0.40 4.12 3.72
CA GLU A 179 0.58 3.62 2.35
C GLU A 179 1.92 4.15 1.82
N TYR A 180 2.73 3.26 1.23
CA TYR A 180 4.03 3.59 0.64
C TYR A 180 3.98 3.34 -0.87
N ASP A 181 4.07 4.41 -1.66
CA ASP A 181 4.03 4.36 -3.12
C ASP A 181 5.33 4.90 -3.72
N VAL A 182 5.98 4.14 -4.58
CA VAL A 182 7.11 4.66 -5.38
C VAL A 182 6.54 5.46 -6.54
N VAL A 183 6.90 6.74 -6.59
CA VAL A 183 6.39 7.68 -7.59
C VAL A 183 7.39 7.95 -8.71
N GLU A 184 8.69 7.91 -8.40
CA GLU A 184 9.77 8.21 -9.35
C GLU A 184 11.01 7.37 -9.06
N CYS A 185 11.75 6.96 -10.09
CA CYS A 185 13.01 6.24 -9.95
C CYS A 185 13.94 6.56 -11.13
N ALA A 186 15.21 6.90 -10.85
CA ALA A 186 16.18 7.26 -11.89
C ALA A 186 16.65 6.04 -12.70
N ASP A 187 16.65 4.85 -12.07
CA ASP A 187 17.04 3.57 -12.69
C ASP A 187 15.84 2.77 -13.20
N TYR A 188 14.68 3.43 -13.35
CA TYR A 188 13.49 2.80 -13.89
C TYR A 188 13.75 2.30 -15.32
N VAL A 189 13.44 1.03 -15.54
CA VAL A 189 13.52 0.40 -16.86
C VAL A 189 12.20 -0.30 -17.10
N GLU A 190 11.40 0.29 -17.98
CA GLU A 190 10.05 -0.18 -18.32
C GLU A 190 10.06 -1.62 -18.84
N ASP A 191 9.23 -2.44 -18.23
CA ASP A 191 8.97 -3.84 -18.55
C ASP A 191 7.58 -4.19 -18.01
N MET A 192 6.58 -3.98 -18.86
CA MET A 192 5.16 -4.11 -18.51
C MET A 192 4.85 -5.49 -17.92
N GLY A 193 4.21 -5.50 -16.76
CA GLY A 193 3.84 -6.72 -16.05
C GLY A 193 5.03 -7.52 -15.51
N ALA A 194 6.23 -6.91 -15.37
CA ALA A 194 7.38 -7.54 -14.74
C ALA A 194 7.03 -8.08 -13.36
N TRP A 195 6.25 -7.34 -12.58
CA TRP A 195 5.79 -7.79 -11.27
C TRP A 195 4.85 -9.00 -11.37
N VAL A 196 3.90 -9.01 -12.30
CA VAL A 196 2.95 -10.13 -12.48
C VAL A 196 3.68 -11.43 -12.87
N ARG A 197 4.71 -11.33 -13.73
CA ARG A 197 5.54 -12.49 -14.11
C ARG A 197 6.36 -13.06 -12.96
N ASN A 198 6.72 -12.21 -11.98
CA ASN A 198 7.55 -12.57 -10.83
C ASN A 198 6.76 -12.61 -9.50
N MET A 199 5.42 -12.59 -9.56
CA MET A 199 4.57 -12.53 -8.37
C MET A 199 4.82 -13.75 -7.46
N PRO A 200 5.10 -13.56 -6.16
CA PRO A 200 5.25 -14.66 -5.20
C PRO A 200 4.02 -15.58 -5.17
N GLU A 201 4.26 -16.88 -5.02
CA GLU A 201 3.21 -17.89 -5.11
C GLU A 201 2.17 -17.77 -3.97
N GLU A 202 2.57 -17.24 -2.83
CA GLU A 202 1.71 -16.93 -1.69
C GLU A 202 0.62 -15.91 -2.06
N ILE A 203 0.99 -14.86 -2.81
CA ILE A 203 0.05 -13.84 -3.27
C ILE A 203 -0.85 -14.42 -4.37
N ARG A 204 -0.29 -15.19 -5.30
CA ARG A 204 -1.04 -15.87 -6.38
C ARG A 204 -2.12 -16.79 -5.83
N THR A 205 -1.78 -17.54 -4.78
CA THR A 205 -2.69 -18.48 -4.13
C THR A 205 -3.78 -17.74 -3.33
N ALA A 206 -3.42 -16.66 -2.64
CA ALA A 206 -4.38 -15.85 -1.87
C ALA A 206 -5.37 -15.10 -2.76
N ASN A 207 -4.93 -14.56 -3.90
CA ASN A 207 -5.73 -13.73 -4.80
C ASN A 207 -5.51 -14.08 -6.28
N PRO A 208 -6.14 -15.16 -6.80
CA PRO A 208 -5.88 -15.65 -8.15
C PRO A 208 -6.34 -14.71 -9.29
N ASN A 209 -7.25 -13.78 -9.00
CA ASN A 209 -7.74 -12.79 -9.96
C ASN A 209 -7.07 -11.42 -9.81
N PHE A 210 -5.98 -11.32 -9.03
CA PHE A 210 -5.29 -10.06 -8.82
C PHE A 210 -4.54 -9.64 -10.08
N VAL A 211 -4.97 -8.54 -10.69
CA VAL A 211 -4.28 -7.88 -11.80
C VAL A 211 -4.00 -6.45 -11.34
N PRO A 212 -2.73 -6.08 -11.10
CA PRO A 212 -2.36 -4.68 -10.94
C PRO A 212 -2.80 -3.93 -12.21
N THR A 213 -3.73 -2.96 -12.09
CA THR A 213 -4.33 -2.23 -13.23
C THR A 213 -4.14 -0.73 -13.14
#